data_AF-A0A661WRK0-F1
#
_entry.id   AF-A0A661WRK0-F1
#
_cell.length_a   1.000
_cell.length_b   1.000
_cell.length_c   1.000
_cell.angle_alpha   90.00
_cell.angle_beta   90.00
_cell.angle_gamma   90.00
#
_symmetry.space_group_name_H-M   'P 1'
#
loop_
_entity.id
_entity.type
_entity.pdbx_description
1 polymer ?
#
loop_
_entity_poly.entity_id
_entity_poly.type
_entity_poly.pdbx_seq_one_letter_code
_entity_poly.pdbx_strand_id
1 'polypeptide(L)' 'MVSKTNSSTQRVKDALEKLGIPVTVQKLPDSTRTAKEAAAAANCQVGQIVKSLVFQTANSQKPILILTSGANHV' A
#
# COMPACT_ATOMS: atom_id res chain seq x y z
N MET A 1 1.44 11.52 -29.78
CA MET A 1 1.12 10.19 -29.21
C MET A 1 1.22 10.31 -27.70
N VAL A 2 0.08 10.44 -26.99
CA VAL A 2 0.07 10.65 -25.53
C VAL A 2 0.51 9.34 -24.86
N SER A 3 1.65 9.36 -24.17
CA SER A 3 2.12 8.23 -23.37
C SER A 3 1.08 7.91 -22.30
N LYS A 4 0.53 6.70 -22.34
CA LYS A 4 -0.38 6.18 -21.32
C LYS A 4 0.44 6.03 -20.03
N THR A 5 0.36 7.02 -19.13
CA THR A 5 1.02 6.93 -17.82
C THR A 5 0.46 5.74 -17.06
N ASN A 6 1.36 4.87 -16.61
CA ASN A 6 0.95 3.64 -15.96
C ASN A 6 0.24 3.96 -14.63
N SER A 7 -0.90 3.32 -14.38
CA SER A 7 -1.66 3.58 -13.14
C SER A 7 -0.83 3.25 -11.90
N SER A 8 -1.10 3.90 -10.76
CA SER A 8 -0.42 3.60 -9.49
C SER A 8 -0.49 2.10 -9.16
N THR A 9 -1.64 1.47 -9.39
CA THR A 9 -1.84 0.02 -9.25
C THR A 9 -0.95 -0.80 -10.18
N GLN A 10 -0.81 -0.39 -11.44
CA GLN A 10 0.04 -1.12 -12.38
C GLN A 10 1.52 -1.00 -12.00
N ARG A 11 1.98 0.17 -11.52
CA ARG A 11 3.35 0.31 -11.01
C ARG A 11 3.66 -0.66 -9.87
N VAL A 12 2.70 -0.92 -8.98
CA VAL A 12 2.84 -1.91 -7.89
C VAL A 12 2.89 -3.33 -8.44
N LYS A 13 2.00 -3.68 -9.39
CA LYS A 13 1.98 -4.99 -10.06
C LYS A 13 3.32 -5.30 -10.74
N ASP A 14 3.83 -4.35 -11.54
CA ASP A 14 5.10 -4.52 -12.26
C ASP A 14 6.29 -4.70 -11.30
N ALA A 15 6.27 -4.01 -10.15
CA ALA A 15 7.32 -4.16 -9.14
C ALA A 15 7.29 -5.55 -8.47
N LEU A 16 6.09 -6.06 -8.16
CA LEU A 16 5.91 -7.40 -7.59
C LEU A 16 6.37 -8.50 -8.57
N GLU A 17 6.04 -8.34 -9.85
CA GLU A 17 6.46 -9.26 -10.92
C GLU A 17 7.98 -9.28 -11.07
N LYS A 18 8.63 -8.11 -11.13
CA LYS A 18 10.10 -7.99 -11.22
C LYS A 18 10.81 -8.64 -10.04
N LEU A 19 10.19 -8.66 -8.86
CA LEU A 19 10.73 -9.28 -7.65
C LEU A 19 10.37 -10.77 -7.53
N GLY A 20 9.58 -11.31 -8.46
CA GLY A 20 9.13 -12.71 -8.42
C GLY A 20 8.20 -13.02 -7.24
N ILE A 21 7.47 -12.03 -6.72
CA ILE A 21 6.59 -12.20 -5.56
C ILE A 21 5.19 -12.60 -6.04
N PRO A 22 4.73 -13.84 -5.75
CA PRO A 22 3.46 -14.34 -6.26
C PRO A 22 2.28 -13.82 -5.42
N VAL A 23 1.79 -12.64 -5.75
CA VAL A 23 0.62 -12.03 -5.09
C VAL A 23 -0.38 -11.47 -6.09
N THR A 24 -1.66 -11.45 -5.72
CA THR A 24 -2.73 -10.91 -6.55
C THR A 24 -3.15 -9.52 -6.07
N VAL A 25 -2.94 -8.49 -6.90
CA VAL A 25 -3.46 -7.14 -6.64
C VAL A 25 -4.90 -7.05 -7.15
N GLN A 26 -5.84 -6.93 -6.22
CA GLN A 26 -7.27 -6.92 -6.48
C GLN A 26 -7.86 -5.51 -6.33
N LYS A 27 -8.85 -5.18 -7.17
CA LYS A 27 -9.68 -3.99 -7.00
C LYS A 27 -10.96 -4.43 -6.29
N LEU A 28 -11.19 -3.88 -5.10
CA LEU A 28 -12.40 -4.16 -4.31
C LEU A 28 -13.53 -3.20 -4.72
N PRO A 29 -14.81 -3.63 -4.58
CA PRO A 29 -15.96 -2.78 -4.88
C PRO A 29 -16.10 -1.63 -3.88
N ASP A 30 -15.72 -1.88 -2.63
CA ASP A 30 -15.79 -0.91 -1.53
C ASP A 30 -14.50 -0.09 -1.40
N SER A 31 -14.60 1.02 -0.65
CA SER A 31 -13.44 1.87 -0.34
C SER A 31 -12.35 1.10 0.41
N THR A 32 -11.10 1.45 0.13
CA THR A 32 -9.92 0.96 0.86
C THR A 32 -9.05 2.13 1.34
N ARG A 33 -9.65 3.30 1.55
CA ARG A 33 -8.91 4.55 1.88
C ARG A 33 -8.38 4.55 3.31
N THR A 34 -9.11 3.93 4.24
CA THR A 34 -8.64 3.73 5.63
C THR A 34 -8.38 2.27 5.91
N ALA A 35 -7.59 1.97 6.95
CA ALA A 35 -7.34 0.59 7.37
C ALA A 35 -8.63 -0.14 7.78
N LYS A 36 -9.59 0.57 8.39
CA LYS A 36 -10.90 0.00 8.76
C LYS A 36 -11.73 -0.34 7.52
N GLU A 37 -11.79 0.58 6.56
CA GLU A 37 -12.50 0.35 5.29
C GLU A 37 -11.87 -0.79 4.49
N ALA A 38 -10.54 -0.83 4.38
CA ALA A 38 -9.82 -1.89 3.68
C ALA A 38 -10.03 -3.27 4.34
N ALA A 39 -10.01 -3.32 5.67
CA ALA A 39 -10.26 -4.55 6.42
C ALA A 39 -11.69 -5.08 6.21
N ALA A 40 -12.68 -4.18 6.22
CA ALA A 40 -14.07 -4.52 5.93
C ALA A 40 -14.22 -5.05 4.49
N ALA A 41 -13.67 -4.33 3.50
CA ALA A 41 -13.73 -4.71 2.09
C ALA A 41 -13.04 -6.05 1.80
N ALA A 42 -11.96 -6.38 2.54
CA ALA A 42 -11.20 -7.62 2.38
C ALA A 42 -11.66 -8.75 3.33
N ASN A 43 -12.68 -8.52 4.15
CA ASN A 43 -13.17 -9.45 5.18
C ASN A 43 -12.04 -10.01 6.08
N CYS A 44 -11.22 -9.13 6.62
CA CYS A 44 -10.10 -9.49 7.50
C CYS A 44 -10.04 -8.58 8.74
N GLN A 45 -9.17 -8.91 9.70
CA GLN A 45 -8.96 -8.06 10.86
C GLN A 45 -8.18 -6.80 10.47
N VAL A 46 -8.50 -5.65 11.07
CA VAL A 46 -7.77 -4.39 10.84
C VAL A 46 -6.26 -4.54 11.07
N GLY A 47 -5.87 -5.42 11.99
CA GLY A 47 -4.48 -5.75 12.27
C GLY A 47 -3.71 -6.34 11.10
N GLN A 48 -4.40 -6.97 10.14
CA GLN A 48 -3.84 -7.60 8.94
C GLN A 48 -3.64 -6.60 7.78
N ILE A 49 -4.19 -5.39 7.88
CA ILE A 49 -3.93 -4.32 6.91
C ILE A 49 -2.58 -3.68 7.23
N VAL A 50 -1.71 -3.53 6.23
CA VAL A 50 -0.44 -2.82 6.38
C VAL A 50 -0.58 -1.38 5.89
N LYS A 51 -0.16 -0.42 6.71
CA LYS A 51 0.02 0.98 6.31
C LYS A 51 1.49 1.22 5.95
N SER A 52 1.73 1.76 4.76
CA SER A 52 3.03 2.25 4.33
C SER A 52 3.12 3.74 4.59
N LEU A 53 3.81 4.14 5.66
CA LEU A 53 3.97 5.55 6.04
C LEU A 53 5.39 6.00 5.69
N VAL A 54 5.50 7.16 5.04
CA VAL A 54 6.79 7.74 4.67
C VAL A 54 7.03 8.97 5.52
N PHE A 55 8.13 8.96 6.26
CA PHE A 55 8.59 10.08 7.09
C PHE A 55 9.96 10.56 6.60
N GLN A 56 10.36 11.76 7.02
CA GLN A 56 11.69 12.28 6.79
C GLN A 56 12.35 12.52 8.15
N THR A 57 13.60 12.06 8.33
CA THR A 57 14.32 12.36 9.58
C THR A 57 14.64 13.84 9.67
N ALA A 58 14.44 14.45 10.84
CA ALA A 58 14.71 15.87 11.06
C ALA A 58 16.18 16.25 10.77
N ASN A 59 17.13 15.46 11.26
CA ASN A 59 18.54 15.84 11.21
C ASN A 59 19.22 15.51 9.87
N SER A 60 18.90 14.36 9.28
CA SER A 60 19.60 13.87 8.08
C SER A 60 18.81 14.03 6.79
N GLN A 61 17.56 14.47 6.87
CA GLN A 61 16.62 14.58 5.73
C GLN A 61 16.42 13.27 4.93
N LYS A 62 16.85 12.13 5.46
CA LYS A 62 16.67 10.82 4.82
C LYS A 62 15.22 10.35 4.93
N PRO A 63 14.64 9.79 3.87
CA PRO A 63 13.31 9.19 3.92
C PRO A 63 13.36 7.86 4.69
N ILE A 64 12.33 7.62 5.51
CA ILE A 64 12.08 6.36 6.21
C ILE A 64 10.71 5.84 5.80
N LEU A 65 10.68 4.58 5.37
CA LEU A 65 9.44 3.84 5.17
C LEU A 65 9.15 3.00 6.42
N ILE A 66 7.96 3.20 6.99
CA ILE A 66 7.43 2.40 8.09
C ILE A 66 6.29 1.54 7.55
N LEU A 67 6.43 0.22 7.68
CA LEU A 67 5.35 -0.73 7.49
C LEU A 67 4.78 -1.07 8.86
N THR A 68 3.52 -0.71 9.09
CA THR A 68 2.87 -0.90 10.40
C THR A 68 1.49 -1.51 10.24
N SER A 69 1.03 -2.20 11.28
CA SER A 69 -0.33 -2.72 11.35
C SER A 69 -1.36 -1.59 11.28
N GLY A 70 -2.49 -1.85 10.64
CA GLY A 70 -3.63 -0.96 10.57
C GLY A 70 -4.20 -0.62 11.95
N ALA A 71 -4.01 -1.51 12.93
CA ALA A 71 -4.42 -1.31 14.32
C ALA A 71 -3.52 -0.32 15.09
N ASN A 72 -2.28 -0.11 14.63
CA ASN A 72 -1.33 0.76 15.32
C ASN A 72 -1.60 2.23 15.03
N HIS A 73 -1.49 3.06 16.05
CA HIS A 73 -1.33 4.51 15.90
C HIS A 73 0.16 4.81 15.92
N VAL A 74 0.64 5.48 14.86
CA VAL A 74 2.04 5.87 14.66
C VAL A 74 2.11 7.38 14.59
#